data_AF-A0A519LNN5-F1
#
_entry.id   AF-A0A519LNN5-F1
#
_cell.length_a   1.000
_cell.length_b   1.000
_cell.length_c   1.000
_cell.angle_alpha   90.00
_cell.angle_beta   90.00
_cell.angle_gamma   90.00
#
_symmetry.space_group_name_H-M   'P 1'
#
loop_
_entity.id
_entity.type
_entity.pdbx_description
1 polymer ?
#
loop_
_entity_poly.entity_id
_entity_poly.type
_entity_poly.pdbx_seq_one_letter_code
_entity_poly.pdbx_strand_id
1 'polypeptide(L)'
;MKIFRNYALGIAAFSVFLMLNSCTLRSIPSDYSDVRVETVDLNTLGNGKVLIYNGASILHSIDDTARLNIWIDKKSVGQIKTKEYVIIDLSNGNHEFTALHLDMVNMKSNHAVLINDNTKVIKIQPTITSNKLTVTNILPENFEKYNNRVNRK
;
A
#
# COMPACT_ATOMS: atom_id res chain seq x y z
N MET A 1 -37.82 8.75 37.95
CA MET A 1 -37.15 7.56 37.38
C MET A 1 -37.37 7.33 35.88
N LYS A 2 -38.48 7.80 35.25
CA LYS A 2 -38.72 7.61 33.80
C LYS A 2 -37.84 8.47 32.89
N ILE A 3 -37.49 9.68 33.33
CA ILE A 3 -36.70 10.66 32.56
C ILE A 3 -35.26 10.16 32.32
N PHE A 4 -34.60 9.64 33.36
CA PHE A 4 -33.26 9.04 33.26
C PHE A 4 -33.20 7.83 32.32
N ARG A 5 -34.28 7.05 32.23
CA ARG A 5 -34.37 5.87 31.35
C ARG A 5 -34.42 6.26 29.86
N ASN A 6 -35.06 7.38 29.53
CA ASN A 6 -35.14 7.88 28.15
C ASN A 6 -33.80 8.47 27.68
N TYR A 7 -33.06 9.16 28.56
CA TYR A 7 -31.70 9.64 28.24
C TYR A 7 -30.71 8.49 28.09
N ALA A 8 -30.81 7.45 28.93
CA ALA A 8 -29.98 6.25 28.81
C ALA A 8 -30.19 5.53 27.47
N LEU A 9 -31.45 5.43 27.00
CA LEU A 9 -31.78 4.88 25.68
C LEU A 9 -31.23 5.74 24.53
N GLY A 10 -31.32 7.08 24.64
CA GLY A 10 -30.78 7.99 23.64
C GLY A 10 -29.24 7.94 23.53
N ILE A 11 -28.54 7.88 24.68
CA ILE A 11 -27.08 7.76 24.72
C ILE A 11 -26.62 6.41 24.17
N ALA A 12 -27.34 5.33 24.49
CA ALA A 12 -27.05 4.00 23.93
C ALA A 12 -27.22 3.99 22.40
N ALA A 13 -28.28 4.60 21.88
CA ALA A 13 -28.52 4.70 20.43
C ALA A 13 -27.42 5.53 19.72
N PHE A 14 -26.99 6.65 20.32
CA PHE A 14 -25.93 7.49 19.76
C PHE A 14 -24.56 6.77 19.75
N SER A 15 -24.25 6.01 20.82
CA SER A 15 -23.01 5.24 20.91
C SER A 15 -22.97 4.08 19.89
N VAL A 16 -24.10 3.40 19.67
CA VAL A 16 -24.24 2.38 18.61
C VAL A 16 -24.05 2.99 17.22
N PHE A 17 -24.58 4.20 16.97
CA PHE A 17 -24.40 4.90 15.69
C PHE A 17 -22.95 5.29 15.41
N LEU A 18 -22.18 5.68 16.43
CA LEU A 18 -20.75 5.97 16.30
C LEU A 18 -19.91 4.73 15.98
N MET A 19 -20.27 3.56 16.53
CA MET A 19 -19.55 2.30 16.28
C MET A 19 -19.72 1.78 14.85
N LEU A 20 -20.89 2.02 14.23
CA LEU A 20 -21.19 1.57 12.86
C LEU A 20 -20.43 2.35 11.76
N ASN A 21 -19.80 3.47 12.10
CA ASN A 21 -19.03 4.30 11.15
C ASN A 21 -17.51 4.07 11.23
N SER A 22 -17.05 3.06 11.97
CA SER A 22 -15.65 2.63 11.92
C SER A 22 -15.36 1.92 10.60
N CYS A 23 -15.22 2.69 9.51
CA CYS A 23 -14.66 2.20 8.28
C CYS A 23 -13.15 1.97 8.47
N THR A 24 -12.78 0.85 9.08
CA THR A 24 -11.41 0.34 8.98
C THR A 24 -11.19 -0.02 7.51
N LEU A 25 -10.41 0.80 6.81
CA LEU A 25 -10.04 0.54 5.42
C LEU A 25 -9.39 -0.84 5.36
N ARG A 26 -9.92 -1.72 4.49
CA ARG A 26 -9.50 -3.13 4.46
C ARG A 26 -8.29 -3.31 3.55
N SER A 27 -7.46 -4.29 3.90
CA SER A 27 -6.48 -4.86 2.96
C SER A 27 -7.21 -5.33 1.71
N ILE A 28 -6.54 -5.25 0.58
CA ILE A 28 -7.05 -5.73 -0.70
C ILE A 28 -6.19 -6.91 -1.18
N PRO A 29 -6.81 -7.95 -1.76
CA PRO A 29 -6.09 -9.08 -2.35
C PRO A 29 -5.36 -8.64 -3.62
N SER A 30 -4.31 -9.38 -3.99
CA SER A 30 -3.59 -9.18 -5.25
C SER A 30 -4.30 -9.87 -6.42
N ASP A 31 -4.50 -9.14 -7.53
CA ASP A 31 -4.86 -9.67 -8.84
C ASP A 31 -3.64 -10.18 -9.63
N TYR A 32 -2.43 -9.86 -9.16
CA TYR A 32 -1.17 -10.30 -9.73
C TYR A 32 -0.68 -11.59 -9.07
N SER A 33 -0.05 -12.46 -9.86
CA SER A 33 0.74 -13.57 -9.34
C SER A 33 2.06 -13.04 -8.78
N ASP A 34 2.37 -13.39 -7.53
CA ASP A 34 3.64 -13.00 -6.92
C ASP A 34 4.81 -13.70 -7.62
N VAL A 35 5.76 -12.93 -8.16
CA VAL A 35 6.99 -13.49 -8.71
C VAL A 35 7.94 -13.78 -7.55
N ARG A 36 8.19 -15.07 -7.30
CA ARG A 36 9.16 -15.50 -6.28
C ARG A 36 10.55 -15.59 -6.91
N VAL A 37 11.49 -14.89 -6.31
CA VAL A 37 12.92 -14.95 -6.66
C VAL A 37 13.66 -15.42 -5.41
N GLU A 38 14.54 -16.41 -5.54
CA GLU A 38 15.27 -16.98 -4.40
C GLU A 38 16.17 -15.94 -3.72
N THR A 39 16.80 -15.07 -4.51
CA THR A 39 17.57 -13.93 -4.04
C THR A 39 17.24 -12.73 -4.93
N VAL A 40 16.82 -11.64 -4.32
CA VAL A 40 16.46 -10.42 -5.05
C VAL A 40 17.72 -9.59 -5.26
N ASP A 41 18.13 -9.46 -6.51
CA ASP A 41 19.23 -8.60 -6.96
C ASP A 41 18.81 -7.77 -8.18
N LEU A 42 19.46 -6.63 -8.42
CA LEU A 42 19.19 -5.76 -9.56
C LEU A 42 19.42 -6.46 -10.90
N ASN A 43 20.26 -7.50 -10.97
CA ASN A 43 20.44 -8.29 -12.20
C ASN A 43 19.28 -9.26 -12.47
N THR A 44 18.49 -9.59 -11.44
CA THR A 44 17.30 -10.43 -11.54
C THR A 44 16.02 -9.63 -11.86
N LEU A 45 16.11 -8.30 -11.86
CA LEU A 45 15.03 -7.36 -12.14
C LEU A 45 15.21 -6.68 -13.51
N GLY A 46 14.13 -6.10 -14.03
CA GLY A 46 14.06 -5.54 -15.39
C GLY A 46 13.31 -6.47 -16.35
N ASN A 47 13.19 -6.06 -17.62
CA ASN A 47 12.43 -6.79 -18.64
C ASN A 47 11.01 -7.17 -18.15
N GLY A 48 10.34 -6.20 -17.52
CA GLY A 48 9.02 -6.38 -16.93
C GLY A 48 8.99 -6.91 -15.50
N LYS A 49 10.08 -7.47 -14.95
CA LYS A 49 10.17 -7.83 -13.52
C LYS A 49 10.47 -6.58 -12.68
N VAL A 50 9.43 -6.04 -12.06
CA VAL A 50 9.52 -4.79 -11.31
C VAL A 50 9.28 -5.05 -9.82
N LEU A 51 10.24 -4.62 -9.01
CA LEU A 51 10.11 -4.57 -7.56
C LEU A 51 9.42 -3.28 -7.14
N ILE A 52 8.34 -3.40 -6.38
CA ILE A 52 7.61 -2.28 -5.79
C ILE A 52 7.71 -2.40 -4.27
N TYR A 53 8.18 -1.36 -3.61
CA TYR A 53 8.31 -1.36 -2.15
C TYR A 53 7.72 -0.13 -1.50
N ASN A 54 7.32 -0.29 -0.24
CA ASN A 54 6.88 0.81 0.60
C ASN A 54 8.08 1.53 1.21
N GLY A 55 8.26 2.79 0.80
CA GLY A 55 9.36 3.65 1.20
C GLY A 55 9.06 4.56 2.39
N ALA A 56 8.03 4.27 3.18
CA ALA A 56 7.73 5.00 4.41
C ALA A 56 8.96 5.06 5.33
N SER A 57 9.27 6.25 5.84
CA SER A 57 10.40 6.50 6.73
C SER A 57 10.18 5.88 8.12
N ILE A 58 11.26 5.78 8.91
CA ILE A 58 11.22 5.23 10.27
C ILE A 58 10.19 5.97 11.15
N LEU A 59 10.01 7.28 10.93
CA LEU A 59 9.01 8.09 11.63
C LEU A 59 7.57 7.58 11.45
N HIS A 60 7.22 7.05 10.27
CA HIS A 60 5.91 6.45 9.99
C HIS A 60 5.86 4.94 10.29
N SER A 61 6.95 4.35 10.78
CA SER A 61 7.05 2.91 11.09
C SER A 61 6.79 2.59 12.56
N ILE A 62 6.71 3.61 13.43
CA ILE A 62 6.55 3.46 14.88
C ILE A 62 5.11 3.05 15.25
N ASP A 63 4.12 3.38 14.42
CA ASP A 63 2.70 3.12 14.68
C ASP A 63 2.04 2.13 13.69
N ASP A 64 2.82 1.52 12.78
CA ASP A 64 2.34 0.63 11.70
C ASP A 64 1.24 1.27 10.82
N THR A 65 1.22 2.62 10.72
CA THR A 65 0.16 3.35 10.01
C THR A 65 0.45 3.58 8.53
N ALA A 66 1.68 3.34 8.07
CA ALA A 66 2.07 3.69 6.69
C ALA A 66 1.66 2.66 5.62
N ARG A 67 0.53 1.95 5.80
CA ARG A 67 0.13 0.86 4.91
C ARG A 67 -0.43 1.42 3.60
N LEU A 68 0.04 0.87 2.47
CA LEU A 68 -0.38 1.32 1.14
C LEU A 68 -1.14 0.21 0.41
N ASN A 69 -2.35 0.52 -0.03
CA ASN A 69 -3.04 -0.26 -1.05
C ASN A 69 -2.64 0.26 -2.43
N ILE A 70 -2.18 -0.62 -3.31
CA ILE A 70 -1.65 -0.27 -4.63
C ILE A 70 -2.50 -0.93 -5.73
N TRP A 71 -2.76 -0.17 -6.79
CA TRP A 71 -3.33 -0.66 -8.04
C TRP A 71 -2.48 -0.22 -9.22
N ILE A 72 -2.45 -1.02 -10.28
CA ILE A 72 -1.84 -0.71 -11.56
C ILE A 72 -2.87 -1.00 -12.64
N ASP A 73 -3.20 0.00 -13.46
CA ASP A 73 -4.25 -0.09 -14.50
C ASP A 73 -5.56 -0.68 -13.96
N LYS A 74 -5.97 -0.21 -12.78
CA LYS A 74 -7.17 -0.64 -12.04
C LYS A 74 -7.11 -2.08 -11.50
N LYS A 75 -6.04 -2.84 -11.75
CA LYS A 75 -5.81 -4.15 -11.13
C LYS A 75 -5.13 -3.97 -9.78
N SER A 76 -5.62 -4.66 -8.77
CA SER A 76 -5.06 -4.61 -7.42
C SER A 76 -3.71 -5.30 -7.39
N VAL A 77 -2.66 -4.57 -7.03
CA VAL A 77 -1.41 -5.21 -6.64
C VAL A 77 -1.57 -5.81 -5.26
N GLY A 78 -2.29 -5.15 -4.35
CA GLY A 78 -2.46 -5.59 -2.96
C GLY A 78 -2.04 -4.52 -1.95
N GLN A 79 -2.02 -4.89 -0.67
CA GLN A 79 -1.49 -4.04 0.39
C GLN A 79 0.00 -4.28 0.65
N ILE A 80 0.81 -3.22 0.65
CA ILE A 80 2.24 -3.24 0.99
C ILE A 80 2.45 -2.45 2.30
N LYS A 81 2.84 -3.14 3.37
CA LYS A 81 3.18 -2.50 4.64
C LYS A 81 4.59 -1.89 4.62
N THR A 82 4.91 -1.14 5.67
CA THR A 82 6.27 -0.63 5.87
C THR A 82 7.29 -1.78 5.88
N LYS A 83 8.43 -1.58 5.21
CA LYS A 83 9.45 -2.62 5.00
C LYS A 83 8.95 -3.87 4.26
N GLU A 84 7.91 -3.74 3.45
CA GLU A 84 7.51 -4.80 2.52
C GLU A 84 7.78 -4.41 1.07
N TYR A 85 8.00 -5.45 0.27
CA TYR A 85 8.08 -5.34 -1.18
C TYR A 85 7.30 -6.46 -1.86
N VAL A 86 6.97 -6.24 -3.12
CA VAL A 86 6.42 -7.25 -4.03
C VAL A 86 7.15 -7.16 -5.36
N ILE A 87 7.34 -8.30 -6.02
CA ILE A 87 7.84 -8.34 -7.40
C ILE A 87 6.70 -8.86 -8.26
N ILE A 88 6.40 -8.11 -9.33
CA ILE A 88 5.37 -8.44 -10.29
C ILE A 88 5.93 -8.34 -11.71
N ASP A 89 5.31 -9.07 -12.63
CA ASP A 89 5.54 -8.91 -14.07
C ASP A 89 4.61 -7.81 -14.62
N LEU A 90 5.21 -6.80 -15.23
CA LEU A 90 4.54 -5.69 -15.91
C LEU A 90 5.01 -5.63 -17.37
N SER A 91 4.08 -5.40 -18.29
CA SER A 91 4.42 -5.14 -19.69
C SER A 91 5.17 -3.82 -19.83
N ASN A 92 5.94 -3.66 -20.91
CA ASN A 92 6.46 -2.35 -21.28
C ASN A 92 5.31 -1.43 -21.73
N GLY A 93 5.39 -0.15 -21.38
CA GLY A 93 4.38 0.84 -21.74
C GLY A 93 4.06 1.81 -20.61
N ASN A 94 3.06 2.66 -20.85
CA ASN A 94 2.55 3.59 -19.84
C ASN A 94 1.54 2.86 -18.96
N HIS A 95 1.76 2.93 -17.65
CA HIS A 95 0.91 2.32 -16.63
C HIS A 95 0.43 3.38 -15.65
N GLU A 96 -0.84 3.30 -15.23
CA GLU A 96 -1.39 4.16 -14.18
C GLU A 96 -1.30 3.45 -12.83
N PHE A 97 -0.42 3.97 -11.96
CA PHE A 97 -0.29 3.51 -10.59
C PHE A 97 -1.21 4.33 -9.69
N THR A 98 -2.06 3.66 -8.93
CA THR A 98 -2.86 4.27 -7.86
C THR A 98 -2.31 3.81 -6.52
N ALA A 99 -2.05 4.75 -5.61
CA ALA A 99 -1.68 4.46 -4.23
C ALA A 99 -2.70 5.09 -3.28
N LEU A 100 -3.11 4.32 -2.27
CA LEU A 100 -4.01 4.77 -1.21
C LEU A 100 -3.39 4.44 0.15
N HIS A 101 -3.25 5.45 0.99
CA HIS A 101 -2.88 5.28 2.38
C HIS A 101 -4.06 4.73 3.18
N LEU A 102 -3.87 3.62 3.90
CA LEU A 102 -4.97 2.91 4.56
C LEU A 102 -5.63 3.75 5.67
N ASP A 103 -4.83 4.37 6.51
CA ASP A 103 -5.32 5.08 7.70
C ASP A 103 -5.83 6.49 7.39
N MET A 104 -5.76 6.92 6.13
CA MET A 104 -6.18 8.25 5.71
C MET A 104 -7.08 8.16 4.48
N VAL A 105 -8.39 8.24 4.71
CA VAL A 105 -9.48 8.03 3.73
C VAL A 105 -9.41 8.96 2.50
N ASN A 106 -8.61 10.03 2.54
CA ASN A 106 -8.47 10.99 1.45
C ASN A 106 -7.07 11.07 0.83
N MET A 107 -6.16 10.15 1.14
CA MET A 107 -4.80 10.13 0.59
C MET A 107 -4.66 9.13 -0.54
N LYS A 108 -5.48 9.32 -1.58
CA LYS A 108 -5.39 8.62 -2.86
C LYS A 108 -4.59 9.47 -3.85
N SER A 109 -3.67 8.85 -4.58
CA SER A 109 -2.88 9.52 -5.62
C SER A 109 -2.67 8.63 -6.83
N ASN A 110 -2.74 9.21 -8.02
CA ASN A 110 -2.45 8.53 -9.28
C ASN A 110 -1.10 9.00 -9.84
N HIS A 111 -0.34 8.08 -10.44
CA HIS A 111 0.98 8.31 -11.00
C HIS A 111 1.08 7.60 -12.35
N ALA A 112 1.33 8.34 -13.43
CA ALA A 112 1.64 7.74 -14.73
C ALA A 112 3.13 7.35 -14.75
N VAL A 113 3.42 6.09 -15.06
CA VAL A 113 4.79 5.55 -15.06
C VAL A 113 5.05 4.82 -16.38
N LEU A 114 6.14 5.19 -17.05
CA LEU A 114 6.63 4.46 -18.22
C LEU A 114 7.48 3.28 -17.74
N ILE A 115 7.01 2.05 -17.99
CA ILE A 115 7.75 0.82 -17.77
C ILE A 115 8.49 0.45 -19.06
N ASN A 116 9.77 0.15 -18.91
CA ASN A 116 10.63 -0.34 -19.99
C ASN A 116 11.56 -1.43 -19.46
N ASP A 117 12.39 -1.99 -20.33
CA ASP A 117 13.32 -3.08 -20.01
C ASP A 117 14.29 -2.75 -18.87
N ASN A 118 14.59 -1.47 -18.66
CA ASN A 118 15.50 -0.99 -17.62
C ASN A 118 14.79 -0.62 -16.32
N THR A 119 13.46 -0.72 -16.26
CA THR A 119 12.69 -0.41 -15.07
C THR A 119 12.73 -1.58 -14.10
N LYS A 120 13.39 -1.38 -12.96
CA LYS A 120 13.69 -2.45 -11.99
C LYS A 120 13.01 -2.24 -10.66
N VAL A 121 13.10 -1.03 -10.12
CA VAL A 121 12.66 -0.74 -8.75
C VAL A 121 11.84 0.53 -8.68
N ILE A 122 10.66 0.43 -8.09
CA ILE A 122 9.74 1.53 -7.84
C ILE A 122 9.54 1.68 -6.33
N LYS A 123 9.82 2.88 -5.83
CA LYS A 123 9.52 3.31 -4.47
C LYS A 123 8.16 3.98 -4.44
N ILE A 124 7.27 3.54 -3.55
CA ILE A 124 6.03 4.27 -3.24
C ILE A 124 6.06 4.61 -1.75
N GLN A 125 5.89 5.89 -1.40
CA GLN A 125 5.92 6.34 -0.02
C GLN A 125 4.78 7.31 0.27
N PRO A 126 4.17 7.26 1.45
CA PRO A 126 3.31 8.35 1.89
C PRO A 126 4.10 9.63 2.12
N THR A 127 3.40 10.75 2.02
CA THR A 127 3.86 12.10 2.38
C THR A 127 2.84 12.71 3.33
N ILE A 128 2.95 14.00 3.67
CA ILE A 128 2.04 14.65 4.61
C ILE A 128 0.59 14.71 4.05
N THR A 129 0.43 14.86 2.74
CA THR A 129 -0.89 15.10 2.11
C THR A 129 -1.23 14.17 0.95
N SER A 130 -0.29 13.35 0.48
CA SER A 130 -0.47 12.46 -0.68
C SER A 130 0.51 11.27 -0.61
N ASN A 131 0.67 10.52 -1.70
CA ASN A 131 1.75 9.55 -1.88
C ASN A 131 2.68 9.99 -3.01
N LYS A 132 3.95 9.66 -2.88
CA LYS A 132 4.98 9.89 -3.90
C LYS A 132 5.42 8.54 -4.47
N LEU A 133 5.43 8.45 -5.80
CA LEU A 133 6.03 7.33 -6.53
C LEU A 133 7.35 7.79 -7.16
N THR A 134 8.37 6.95 -7.12
CA THR A 134 9.66 7.23 -7.77
C THR A 134 10.24 5.96 -8.36
N VAL A 135 10.55 5.97 -9.66
CA VAL A 135 11.35 4.93 -10.30
C VAL A 135 12.81 5.17 -9.90
N THR A 136 13.38 4.25 -9.14
CA THR A 136 14.71 4.40 -8.54
C THR A 136 15.75 3.49 -9.17
N ASN A 137 15.34 2.30 -9.62
CA ASN A 137 16.22 1.25 -10.14
C ASN A 137 17.38 0.86 -9.19
N ILE A 138 17.23 1.17 -7.90
CA ILE A 138 18.18 0.87 -6.83
C ILE A 138 17.37 0.27 -5.68
N LEU A 139 17.87 -0.79 -5.06
CA LEU A 139 17.24 -1.40 -3.88
C LEU A 139 17.24 -0.42 -2.69
N PRO A 140 16.25 -0.47 -1.79
CA PRO A 140 16.25 0.39 -0.62
C PRO A 140 17.45 0.08 0.30
N GLU A 141 17.88 1.07 1.08
CA GLU A 141 18.88 0.86 2.11
C GLU A 141 18.41 -0.19 3.12
N ASN A 142 19.34 -1.03 3.58
CA ASN A 142 19.04 -2.14 4.48
C ASN A 142 17.97 -3.11 3.93
N PHE A 143 18.02 -3.43 2.63
CA PHE A 143 17.04 -4.29 1.96
C PHE A 143 16.88 -5.67 2.62
N GLU A 144 17.90 -6.17 3.32
CA GLU A 144 17.83 -7.40 4.12
C GLU A 144 16.78 -7.36 5.24
N LYS A 145 16.32 -6.16 5.64
CA LYS A 145 15.25 -5.97 6.62
C LYS A 145 13.86 -5.92 5.99
N TYR A 146 13.78 -5.97 4.66
CA TYR A 146 12.52 -5.96 3.94
C TYR A 146 11.99 -7.38 3.78
N ASN A 147 10.68 -7.53 3.98
CA ASN A 147 9.99 -8.79 3.81
C ASN A 147 9.26 -8.83 2.46
N ASN A 148 9.28 -9.99 1.83
CA ASN A 148 8.36 -10.23 0.71
C ASN A 148 6.93 -10.17 1.24
N ARG A 149 6.09 -9.38 0.59
CA ARG A 149 4.70 -9.20 0.99
C ARG A 149 3.93 -10.51 0.81
N VAL A 150 3.32 -10.98 1.89
CA VAL A 150 2.35 -12.08 1.84
C VAL A 150 1.02 -11.60 1.24
N ASN A 151 0.45 -12.35 0.30
CA ASN A 151 -0.89 -12.07 -0.23
C ASN A 151 -1.94 -12.21 0.89
N ARG A 152 -2.63 -11.10 1.21
CA ARG A 152 -3.60 -10.99 2.31
C ARG A 152 -5.02 -11.01 1.74
N LYS A 153 -5.87 -11.87 2.29
CA LYS A 153 -7.29 -11.95 1.95
C LYS A 153 -8.12 -10.99 2.81
#